data_AF-A0A6A5K8E3-F1
#
_entry.id   AF-A0A6A5K8E3-F1
#
_cell.length_a   1.000
_cell.length_b   1.000
_cell.length_c   1.000
_cell.angle_alpha   90.00
_cell.angle_beta   90.00
_cell.angle_gamma   90.00
#
_symmetry.space_group_name_H-M   'P 1'
#
loop_
_entity.id
_entity.type
_entity.pdbx_description
1 polymer ?
#
loop_
_entity_poly.entity_id
_entity_poly.type
_entity_poly.pdbx_seq_one_letter_code
_entity_poly.pdbx_strand_id
1 'polypeptide(L)'
;MPSHKPVHRALLLLPPAPSPPSYAATKAAYNSPLFTVLKELARYARRTHESTLLEIALPCPHLHGRLDGPRAPLYATTQQLVADLYKLVCITAARESIDTEDTESVDARIVLVAYPRDGQLTTPSAESIPEQELQGPAIDMHTLARSRRAWDTLYAVESEEGERVLKSFLSLSSTQRPVSKVRGGIVSVESPRPKTSSVDKQDISINHLSVAVGGTFDHLHIGHKLLLTMFAFTLARRLPSPADATPSVLTVGITGDALLKNKKFAEHLESWKKRQESCHDFLASLVYFGPADDARVRVEEINEPGPNGHAVHVSYPFGLMIKYVEIWDPFGPTITDKAVSALVLSLETKSGGAAVNNKRVEQGWDPLEVFEVAVLDASEEDSVDETFQSKLSSTEIRRKRSERIQAKA
;
A
#
# COMPACT_ATOMS: atom_id res chain seq x y z
N MET A 1 -23.23 15.78 -1.44
CA MET A 1 -22.60 14.91 -2.45
C MET A 1 -21.22 15.49 -2.71
N PRO A 2 -20.11 14.86 -2.31
CA PRO A 2 -18.80 15.34 -2.72
C PRO A 2 -18.75 15.26 -4.24
N SER A 3 -18.43 16.37 -4.91
CA SER A 3 -18.16 16.35 -6.34
C SER A 3 -16.91 15.51 -6.55
N HIS A 4 -17.06 14.22 -6.92
CA HIS A 4 -15.93 13.44 -7.40
C HIS A 4 -15.46 14.11 -8.69
N LYS A 5 -14.40 14.91 -8.59
CA LYS A 5 -13.67 15.37 -9.78
C LYS A 5 -13.29 14.12 -10.58
N PRO A 6 -13.42 14.14 -11.91
CA PRO A 6 -12.95 13.03 -12.73
C PRO A 6 -11.46 12.78 -12.42
N VAL A 7 -11.14 11.51 -12.15
CA VAL A 7 -9.77 11.05 -11.89
C VAL A 7 -9.32 10.28 -13.11
N HIS A 8 -8.25 10.73 -13.76
CA HIS A 8 -7.64 9.97 -14.85
C HIS A 8 -6.84 8.81 -14.27
N ARG A 9 -7.20 7.59 -14.64
CA ARG A 9 -6.62 6.35 -14.09
C ARG A 9 -5.68 5.70 -15.10
N ALA A 10 -4.44 5.49 -14.68
CA ALA A 10 -3.42 4.80 -15.46
C ALA A 10 -2.96 3.53 -14.75
N LEU A 11 -2.68 2.49 -15.54
CA LEU A 11 -2.02 1.26 -15.09
C LEU A 11 -0.65 1.16 -15.75
N LEU A 12 0.42 0.97 -14.98
CA LEU A 12 1.74 0.63 -15.48
C LEU A 12 2.04 -0.83 -15.16
N LEU A 13 2.19 -1.65 -16.20
CA LEU A 13 2.65 -3.04 -16.10
C LEU A 13 4.18 -3.08 -16.15
N LEU A 14 4.80 -3.31 -14.99
CA LEU A 14 6.25 -3.52 -14.91
C LEU A 14 6.63 -4.95 -15.30
N PRO A 15 7.88 -5.20 -15.75
CA PRO A 15 8.41 -6.56 -15.83
C PRO A 15 8.64 -7.13 -14.41
N PRO A 16 8.81 -8.46 -14.27
CA PRO A 16 8.98 -9.10 -12.96
C PRO A 16 10.09 -8.48 -12.11
N ALA A 17 9.84 -8.45 -10.80
CA ALA A 17 10.73 -7.89 -9.80
C ALA A 17 12.17 -8.46 -9.89
N PRO A 18 13.20 -7.60 -9.76
CA PRO A 18 14.58 -8.05 -9.71
C PRO A 18 14.82 -8.98 -8.51
N SER A 19 15.81 -9.86 -8.64
CA SER A 19 16.11 -10.87 -7.62
C SER A 19 17.62 -11.11 -7.54
N PRO A 20 18.26 -10.91 -6.38
CA PRO A 20 17.70 -10.39 -5.13
C PRO A 20 17.20 -8.93 -5.26
N PRO A 21 16.24 -8.50 -4.42
CA PRO A 21 15.80 -7.11 -4.42
C PRO A 21 16.91 -6.20 -3.88
N SER A 22 17.15 -5.09 -4.57
CA SER A 22 17.99 -3.98 -4.09
C SER A 22 17.58 -2.70 -4.81
N TYR A 23 17.84 -1.54 -4.18
CA TYR A 23 17.53 -0.27 -4.80
C TYR A 23 18.24 -0.08 -6.15
N ALA A 24 19.50 -0.51 -6.27
CA ALA A 24 20.25 -0.46 -7.52
C ALA A 24 19.59 -1.30 -8.63
N ALA A 25 19.15 -2.51 -8.32
CA ALA A 25 18.47 -3.38 -9.28
C ALA A 25 17.08 -2.84 -9.66
N THR A 26 16.31 -2.33 -8.69
CA THR A 26 15.02 -1.68 -8.91
C THR A 26 15.17 -0.44 -9.80
N LYS A 27 16.17 0.41 -9.53
CA LYS A 27 16.50 1.59 -10.34
C LYS A 27 16.89 1.20 -11.77
N ALA A 28 17.76 0.20 -11.93
CA ALA A 28 18.16 -0.30 -13.24
C ALA A 28 16.97 -0.81 -14.07
N ALA A 29 16.02 -1.49 -13.42
CA ALA A 29 14.84 -2.05 -14.08
C ALA A 29 13.76 -1.01 -14.40
N TYR A 30 13.49 -0.08 -13.47
CA TYR A 30 12.24 0.68 -13.49
C TYR A 30 12.39 2.20 -13.63
N ASN A 31 13.61 2.76 -13.58
CA ASN A 31 13.79 4.21 -13.65
C ASN A 31 13.26 4.82 -14.97
N SER A 32 13.61 4.21 -16.11
CA SER A 32 13.17 4.66 -17.44
C SER A 32 11.63 4.68 -17.61
N PRO A 33 10.91 3.57 -17.35
CA PRO A 33 9.46 3.58 -17.51
C PRO A 33 8.76 4.49 -16.51
N LEU A 34 9.17 4.51 -15.23
CA LEU A 34 8.55 5.39 -14.22
C LEU A 34 8.75 6.87 -14.54
N PHE A 35 9.96 7.25 -14.95
CA PHE A 35 10.25 8.61 -15.39
C PHE A 35 9.32 9.07 -16.50
N THR A 36 9.17 8.23 -17.52
CA THR A 36 8.34 8.54 -18.69
C THR A 36 6.87 8.71 -18.29
N VAL A 37 6.32 7.73 -17.55
CA VAL A 37 4.90 7.71 -17.17
C VAL A 37 4.56 8.84 -16.19
N LEU A 38 5.35 9.03 -15.14
CA LEU A 38 5.10 10.10 -14.16
C LEU A 38 5.13 11.48 -14.82
N LYS A 39 6.08 11.71 -15.73
CA LYS A 39 6.19 12.98 -16.47
C LYS A 39 5.00 13.22 -17.39
N GLU A 40 4.52 12.18 -18.07
CA GLU A 40 3.36 12.25 -18.95
C GLU A 40 2.09 12.56 -18.17
N LEU A 41 1.83 11.82 -17.09
CA LEU A 41 0.67 12.04 -16.21
C LEU A 41 0.71 13.40 -15.53
N ALA A 42 1.88 13.85 -15.07
CA ALA A 42 2.01 15.20 -14.49
C ALA A 42 1.72 16.30 -15.51
N ARG A 43 2.11 16.11 -16.78
CA ARG A 43 1.75 17.05 -17.87
C ARG A 43 0.26 17.00 -18.17
N TYR A 44 -0.35 15.82 -18.16
CA TYR A 44 -1.79 15.66 -18.32
C TYR A 44 -2.54 16.42 -17.22
N ALA A 45 -2.21 16.18 -15.95
CA ALA A 45 -2.84 16.81 -14.78
C ALA A 45 -2.76 18.34 -14.86
N ARG A 46 -1.58 18.89 -15.19
CA ARG A 46 -1.41 20.35 -15.34
C ARG A 46 -2.24 20.96 -16.47
N ARG A 47 -2.45 20.23 -17.57
CA ARG A 47 -3.19 20.71 -18.74
C ARG A 47 -4.70 20.66 -18.54
N THR A 48 -5.19 19.65 -17.83
CA THR A 48 -6.63 19.38 -17.66
C THR A 48 -7.16 19.84 -16.31
N HIS A 49 -6.28 20.13 -15.35
CA HIS A 49 -6.63 20.35 -13.94
C HIS A 49 -7.36 19.16 -13.30
N GLU A 50 -7.19 17.95 -13.86
CA GLU A 50 -7.69 16.69 -13.33
C GLU A 50 -6.63 16.01 -12.47
N SER A 51 -7.05 15.29 -11.44
CA SER A 51 -6.15 14.44 -10.66
C SER A 51 -5.85 13.15 -11.42
N THR A 52 -4.62 12.66 -11.31
CA THR A 52 -4.22 11.40 -11.94
C THR A 52 -3.89 10.36 -10.88
N LEU A 53 -4.37 9.14 -11.10
CA LEU A 53 -4.06 7.96 -10.28
C LEU A 53 -3.22 7.00 -11.13
N LEU A 54 -1.98 6.74 -10.70
CA LEU A 54 -1.10 5.76 -11.31
C LEU A 54 -1.05 4.51 -10.45
N GLU A 55 -1.64 3.42 -10.93
CA GLU A 55 -1.46 2.09 -10.35
C GLU A 55 -0.27 1.40 -11.02
N ILE A 56 0.73 1.00 -10.22
CA ILE A 56 1.95 0.36 -10.68
C ILE A 56 1.86 -1.12 -10.33
N ALA A 57 1.52 -1.95 -11.32
CA ALA A 57 1.51 -3.40 -11.15
C ALA A 57 2.94 -3.93 -11.12
N LEU A 58 3.35 -4.46 -9.97
CA LEU A 58 4.65 -5.06 -9.73
C LEU A 58 4.51 -6.59 -9.70
N PRO A 59 4.93 -7.31 -10.75
CA PRO A 59 4.94 -8.76 -10.73
C PRO A 59 6.01 -9.28 -9.76
N CYS A 60 5.59 -10.03 -8.74
CA CYS A 60 6.39 -10.52 -7.63
C CYS A 60 6.49 -12.05 -7.66
N PRO A 61 7.60 -12.63 -8.17
CA PRO A 61 7.71 -14.08 -8.27
C PRO A 61 7.77 -14.82 -6.94
N HIS A 62 8.24 -14.20 -5.87
CA HIS A 62 8.23 -14.78 -4.53
C HIS A 62 6.82 -14.89 -3.93
N LEU A 63 5.80 -14.21 -4.49
CA LEU A 63 4.41 -14.33 -4.04
C LEU A 63 3.63 -15.41 -4.79
N HIS A 64 4.13 -15.86 -5.95
CA HIS A 64 3.46 -16.87 -6.77
C HIS A 64 3.30 -18.20 -6.00
N GLY A 65 2.09 -18.75 -6.00
CA GLY A 65 1.74 -19.97 -5.26
C GLY A 65 1.75 -19.84 -3.72
N ARG A 66 1.96 -18.64 -3.16
CA ARG A 66 2.05 -18.40 -1.71
C ARG A 66 1.05 -17.36 -1.20
N LEU A 67 0.02 -17.10 -1.98
CA LEU A 67 -0.96 -16.07 -1.70
C LEU A 67 -1.84 -16.38 -0.48
N ASP A 68 -2.07 -17.66 -0.18
CA ASP A 68 -2.89 -18.12 0.96
C ASP A 68 -2.06 -18.49 2.21
N GLY A 69 -0.73 -18.36 2.11
CA GLY A 69 0.19 -18.67 3.20
C GLY A 69 0.52 -17.48 4.12
N PRO A 70 1.21 -17.75 5.24
CA PRO A 70 1.71 -16.73 6.17
C PRO A 70 2.54 -15.66 5.48
N ARG A 71 2.38 -14.41 5.93
CA ARG A 71 3.02 -13.23 5.33
C ARG A 71 4.42 -12.97 5.87
N ALA A 72 4.72 -13.41 7.10
CA ALA A 72 6.01 -13.16 7.75
C ALA A 72 7.23 -13.62 6.92
N PRO A 73 7.26 -14.83 6.32
CA PRO A 73 8.41 -15.26 5.50
C PRO A 73 8.60 -14.46 4.20
N LEU A 74 7.57 -13.72 3.77
CA LEU A 74 7.55 -12.95 2.53
C LEU A 74 7.76 -11.45 2.78
N TYR A 75 7.68 -11.02 4.04
CA TYR A 75 7.57 -9.62 4.42
C TYR A 75 8.81 -8.83 4.07
N ALA A 76 10.01 -9.32 4.42
CA ALA A 76 11.27 -8.61 4.17
C ALA A 76 11.51 -8.34 2.67
N THR A 77 11.39 -9.39 1.83
CA THR A 77 11.55 -9.26 0.36
C THR A 77 10.50 -8.32 -0.23
N THR A 78 9.24 -8.43 0.19
CA THR A 78 8.15 -7.59 -0.33
C THR A 78 8.34 -6.13 0.09
N GLN A 79 8.70 -5.89 1.36
CA GLN A 79 8.97 -4.57 1.87
C GLN A 79 10.10 -3.89 1.10
N GLN A 80 11.22 -4.58 0.88
CA GLN A 80 12.34 -4.01 0.14
C GLN A 80 11.91 -3.54 -1.26
N LEU A 81 11.17 -4.38 -1.98
CA LEU A 81 10.67 -4.04 -3.32
C LEU A 81 9.71 -2.84 -3.31
N VAL A 82 8.75 -2.81 -2.38
CA VAL A 82 7.78 -1.71 -2.26
C VAL A 82 8.49 -0.42 -1.85
N ALA A 83 9.43 -0.49 -0.91
CA ALA A 83 10.21 0.64 -0.44
C ALA A 83 11.12 1.20 -1.56
N ASP A 84 11.86 0.35 -2.27
CA ASP A 84 12.73 0.76 -3.37
C ASP A 84 11.94 1.42 -4.50
N LEU A 85 10.76 0.85 -4.82
CA LEU A 85 9.91 1.38 -5.88
C LEU A 85 9.30 2.74 -5.49
N TYR A 86 8.82 2.89 -4.25
CA TYR A 86 8.37 4.17 -3.74
C TYR A 86 9.50 5.21 -3.64
N LYS A 87 10.70 4.81 -3.21
CA LYS A 87 11.91 5.65 -3.23
C LYS A 87 12.19 6.17 -4.63
N LEU A 88 12.11 5.29 -5.64
CA LEU A 88 12.33 5.66 -7.03
C LEU A 88 11.26 6.62 -7.55
N VAL A 89 9.98 6.44 -7.16
CA VAL A 89 8.89 7.39 -7.46
C VAL A 89 9.19 8.76 -6.82
N CYS A 90 9.58 8.81 -5.54
CA CYS A 90 9.95 10.05 -4.84
C CYS A 90 11.07 10.81 -5.57
N ILE A 91 12.16 10.12 -5.91
CA ILE A 91 13.33 10.73 -6.56
C ILE A 91 12.96 11.26 -7.94
N THR A 92 12.20 10.48 -8.70
CA THR A 92 11.72 10.88 -10.03
C THR A 92 10.82 12.11 -9.95
N ALA A 93 9.87 12.10 -9.01
CA ALA A 93 8.95 13.20 -8.80
C ALA A 93 9.66 14.49 -8.38
N ALA A 94 10.60 14.38 -7.44
CA ALA A 94 11.40 15.53 -6.98
C ALA A 94 12.24 16.13 -8.12
N ARG A 95 12.90 15.30 -8.95
CA ARG A 95 13.69 15.75 -10.10
C ARG A 95 12.87 16.52 -11.13
N GLU A 96 11.64 16.08 -11.38
CA GLU A 96 10.76 16.68 -12.38
C GLU A 96 9.79 17.73 -11.81
N SER A 97 9.94 18.10 -10.52
CA SER A 97 9.03 19.01 -9.82
C SER A 97 7.56 18.57 -9.93
N ILE A 98 7.33 17.26 -9.84
CA ILE A 98 6.02 16.64 -9.81
C ILE A 98 5.60 16.55 -8.35
N ASP A 99 4.48 17.19 -8.00
CA ASP A 99 3.85 16.95 -6.71
C ASP A 99 3.34 15.50 -6.69
N THR A 100 3.59 14.73 -5.64
CA THR A 100 3.05 13.35 -5.47
C THR A 100 2.33 13.19 -4.12
N GLU A 101 2.24 14.30 -3.39
CA GLU A 101 1.76 14.38 -2.01
C GLU A 101 0.45 15.17 -1.95
N ASP A 102 0.22 16.08 -2.91
CA ASP A 102 -1.07 16.72 -3.11
C ASP A 102 -1.96 15.96 -4.12
N THR A 103 -3.26 16.00 -3.89
CA THR A 103 -4.27 15.32 -4.72
C THR A 103 -4.42 15.90 -6.13
N GLU A 104 -3.69 16.99 -6.44
CA GLU A 104 -3.85 17.76 -7.68
C GLU A 104 -2.86 17.38 -8.80
N SER A 105 -2.07 16.32 -8.62
CA SER A 105 -1.04 15.92 -9.57
C SER A 105 -1.10 14.42 -9.88
N VAL A 106 -0.18 13.62 -9.32
CA VAL A 106 -0.03 12.18 -9.61
C VAL A 106 0.02 11.39 -8.32
N ASP A 107 -1.04 10.64 -8.04
CA ASP A 107 -1.10 9.68 -6.93
C ASP A 107 -0.60 8.31 -7.40
N ALA A 108 0.61 7.91 -7.01
CA ALA A 108 1.17 6.60 -7.34
C ALA A 108 0.87 5.55 -6.25
N ARG A 109 0.35 4.39 -6.66
CA ARG A 109 0.01 3.26 -5.80
C ARG A 109 0.58 1.95 -6.35
N ILE A 110 1.22 1.14 -5.51
CA ILE A 110 1.83 -0.12 -5.93
C ILE A 110 0.83 -1.25 -5.75
N VAL A 111 0.62 -2.04 -6.80
CA VAL A 111 -0.21 -3.25 -6.80
C VAL A 111 0.70 -4.46 -6.88
N LEU A 112 0.68 -5.31 -5.85
CA LEU A 112 1.48 -6.52 -5.79
C LEU A 112 0.82 -7.65 -6.59
N VAL A 113 1.49 -8.16 -7.61
CA VAL A 113 0.96 -9.20 -8.50
C VAL A 113 1.80 -10.47 -8.37
N ALA A 114 1.27 -11.51 -7.73
CA ALA A 114 1.87 -12.83 -7.72
C ALA A 114 1.98 -13.37 -9.16
N TYR A 115 3.21 -13.52 -9.64
CA TYR A 115 3.47 -13.81 -11.05
C TYR A 115 4.65 -14.78 -11.21
N PRO A 116 4.51 -15.90 -11.95
CA PRO A 116 5.56 -16.90 -12.07
C PRO A 116 6.74 -16.40 -12.90
N ARG A 117 7.97 -16.83 -12.57
CA ARG A 117 9.19 -16.36 -13.28
C ARG A 117 9.23 -16.78 -14.75
N ASP A 118 8.74 -17.96 -15.06
CA ASP A 118 8.66 -18.49 -16.42
C ASP A 118 7.55 -17.83 -17.25
N GLY A 119 6.70 -17.01 -16.62
CA GLY A 119 5.54 -16.38 -17.25
C GLY A 119 4.40 -17.36 -17.56
N GLN A 120 4.49 -18.61 -17.14
CA GLN A 120 3.43 -19.60 -17.34
C GLN A 120 2.40 -19.49 -16.22
N LEU A 121 1.32 -18.76 -16.50
CA LEU A 121 0.22 -18.63 -15.55
C LEU A 121 -0.47 -19.98 -15.35
N THR A 122 -0.59 -20.38 -14.10
CA THR A 122 -1.50 -21.46 -13.71
C THR A 122 -2.94 -20.96 -13.79
N THR A 123 -3.86 -21.85 -14.19
CA THR A 123 -5.29 -21.59 -14.07
C THR A 123 -5.65 -21.46 -12.58
N PRO A 124 -6.56 -20.52 -12.21
CA PRO A 124 -7.07 -20.46 -10.86
C PRO A 124 -7.67 -21.81 -10.47
N SER A 125 -7.56 -22.18 -9.19
CA SER A 125 -8.22 -23.39 -8.68
C SER A 125 -9.72 -23.31 -8.91
N ALA A 126 -10.37 -24.40 -9.33
CA ALA A 126 -11.83 -24.45 -9.46
C ALA A 126 -12.56 -24.25 -8.12
N GLU A 127 -11.83 -24.27 -6.99
CA GLU A 127 -12.35 -24.06 -5.64
C GLU A 127 -12.33 -22.59 -5.18
N SER A 128 -11.73 -21.66 -5.94
CA SER A 128 -11.77 -20.22 -5.58
C SER A 128 -13.15 -19.63 -5.85
N ILE A 129 -13.77 -19.08 -4.80
CA ILE A 129 -15.01 -18.32 -4.94
C ILE A 129 -14.73 -16.96 -5.62
N PRO A 130 -15.61 -16.47 -6.51
CA PRO A 130 -15.40 -15.20 -7.22
C PRO A 130 -15.08 -14.01 -6.32
N GLU A 131 -15.60 -13.97 -5.09
CA GLU A 131 -15.32 -12.93 -4.11
C GLU A 131 -13.86 -12.92 -3.63
N GLN A 132 -13.21 -14.08 -3.51
CA GLN A 132 -11.80 -14.18 -3.14
C GLN A 132 -10.88 -13.73 -4.27
N GLU A 133 -11.31 -13.88 -5.53
CA GLU A 133 -10.58 -13.37 -6.68
C GLU A 133 -10.51 -11.84 -6.70
N LEU A 134 -11.28 -11.14 -5.86
CA LEU A 134 -11.26 -9.67 -5.75
C LEU A 134 -10.44 -9.16 -4.54
N GLN A 135 -9.90 -10.07 -3.72
CA GLN A 135 -9.19 -9.75 -2.49
C GLN A 135 -7.71 -9.45 -2.74
N GLY A 136 -7.30 -8.23 -2.41
CA GLY A 136 -5.90 -7.85 -2.27
C GLY A 136 -5.36 -8.06 -0.84
N PRO A 137 -4.20 -7.47 -0.49
CA PRO A 137 -3.40 -6.51 -1.27
C PRO A 137 -2.33 -7.12 -2.19
N ALA A 138 -2.06 -8.42 -2.04
CA ALA A 138 -1.36 -9.19 -3.07
C ALA A 138 -2.40 -9.98 -3.85
N ILE A 139 -2.40 -9.81 -5.17
CA ILE A 139 -3.34 -10.42 -6.11
C ILE A 139 -2.59 -11.26 -7.15
N ASP A 140 -3.29 -12.04 -7.97
CA ASP A 140 -2.68 -12.67 -9.15
C ASP A 140 -3.01 -11.89 -10.44
N MET A 141 -2.46 -12.37 -11.57
CA MET A 141 -2.72 -11.75 -12.87
C MET A 141 -4.18 -11.87 -13.33
N HIS A 142 -4.90 -12.93 -12.91
CA HIS A 142 -6.31 -13.10 -13.25
C HIS A 142 -7.16 -12.03 -12.56
N THR A 143 -6.94 -11.81 -11.26
CA THR A 143 -7.57 -10.72 -10.50
C THR A 143 -7.32 -9.36 -11.16
N LEU A 144 -6.06 -9.05 -11.50
CA LEU A 144 -5.71 -7.75 -12.08
C LEU A 144 -6.43 -7.55 -13.43
N ALA A 145 -6.26 -8.50 -14.36
CA ALA A 145 -6.76 -8.39 -15.72
C ALA A 145 -8.29 -8.44 -15.82
N ARG A 146 -8.95 -9.18 -14.92
CA ARG A 146 -10.42 -9.32 -14.90
C ARG A 146 -11.11 -8.32 -13.96
N SER A 147 -10.35 -7.54 -13.19
CA SER A 147 -10.93 -6.53 -12.32
C SER A 147 -11.81 -5.57 -13.11
N ARG A 148 -12.87 -5.07 -12.47
CA ARG A 148 -13.76 -4.06 -13.08
C ARG A 148 -13.19 -2.65 -13.00
N ARG A 149 -11.88 -2.51 -12.74
CA ARG A 149 -11.21 -1.21 -12.71
C ARG A 149 -11.14 -0.65 -14.13
N ALA A 150 -11.55 0.60 -14.26
CA ALA A 150 -11.44 1.36 -15.49
C ALA A 150 -10.14 2.17 -15.47
N TRP A 151 -9.11 1.69 -16.18
CA TRP A 151 -7.96 2.47 -16.60
C TRP A 151 -8.22 3.11 -17.95
N ASP A 152 -8.00 4.42 -18.02
CA ASP A 152 -8.03 5.23 -19.23
C ASP A 152 -6.79 4.95 -20.11
N THR A 153 -5.64 4.74 -19.47
CA THR A 153 -4.37 4.48 -20.15
C THR A 153 -3.67 3.26 -19.55
N LEU A 154 -3.23 2.33 -20.42
CA LEU A 154 -2.41 1.19 -20.03
C LEU A 154 -0.98 1.39 -20.54
N TYR A 155 -0.01 1.51 -19.64
CA TYR A 155 1.40 1.55 -19.96
C TYR A 155 2.01 0.15 -19.83
N ALA A 156 2.81 -0.25 -20.81
CA ALA A 156 3.55 -1.51 -20.80
C ALA A 156 5.02 -1.29 -21.14
N VAL A 157 5.89 -1.95 -20.40
CA VAL A 157 7.34 -1.83 -20.57
C VAL A 157 7.83 -2.61 -21.78
N GLU A 158 8.59 -1.96 -22.65
CA GLU A 158 9.28 -2.56 -23.79
C GLU A 158 10.53 -3.32 -23.31
N SER A 159 10.33 -4.59 -22.97
CA SER A 159 11.37 -5.60 -22.74
C SER A 159 10.78 -6.98 -23.04
N GLU A 160 11.61 -8.02 -23.16
CA GLU A 160 11.10 -9.38 -23.39
C GLU A 160 10.12 -9.82 -22.28
N GLU A 161 10.48 -9.57 -21.02
CA GLU A 161 9.65 -9.89 -19.87
C GLU A 161 8.44 -8.97 -19.75
N GLY A 162 8.57 -7.69 -20.10
CA GLY A 162 7.47 -6.73 -20.13
C GLY A 162 6.41 -7.09 -21.17
N GLU A 163 6.83 -7.56 -22.36
CA GLU A 163 5.93 -8.10 -23.38
C GLU A 163 5.22 -9.37 -22.91
N ARG A 164 5.92 -10.25 -22.18
CA ARG A 164 5.29 -11.44 -21.58
C ARG A 164 4.21 -11.06 -20.58
N VAL A 165 4.48 -10.10 -19.68
CA VAL A 165 3.49 -9.60 -18.70
C VAL A 165 2.30 -8.97 -19.41
N LEU A 166 2.52 -8.13 -20.42
CA LEU A 166 1.43 -7.53 -21.20
C LEU A 166 0.59 -8.60 -21.92
N LYS A 167 1.23 -9.58 -22.57
CA LYS A 167 0.51 -10.65 -23.27
C LYS A 167 -0.37 -11.44 -22.31
N SER A 168 0.16 -11.78 -21.14
CA SER A 168 -0.58 -12.41 -20.05
C SER A 168 -1.79 -11.59 -19.63
N PHE A 169 -1.61 -10.29 -19.35
CA PHE A 169 -2.69 -9.38 -19.00
C PHE A 169 -3.76 -9.28 -20.09
N LEU A 170 -3.37 -9.05 -21.35
CA LEU A 170 -4.31 -8.88 -22.47
C LEU A 170 -5.06 -10.17 -22.79
N SER A 171 -4.44 -11.34 -22.63
CA SER A 171 -5.10 -12.63 -22.86
C SER A 171 -6.21 -12.94 -21.85
N LEU A 172 -6.16 -12.31 -20.67
CA LEU A 172 -7.14 -12.49 -19.59
C LEU A 172 -8.14 -11.33 -19.50
N SER A 173 -7.79 -10.16 -20.04
CA SER A 173 -8.67 -9.00 -20.10
C SER A 173 -9.83 -9.23 -21.05
N SER A 174 -11.04 -8.90 -20.61
CA SER A 174 -12.24 -8.86 -21.44
C SER A 174 -12.40 -7.56 -22.22
N THR A 175 -11.52 -6.58 -21.98
CA THR A 175 -11.61 -5.22 -22.55
C THR A 175 -10.38 -4.90 -23.38
N GLN A 176 -10.59 -4.42 -24.62
CA GLN A 176 -9.52 -3.83 -25.42
C GLN A 176 -9.26 -2.40 -24.92
N ARG A 177 -7.99 -2.07 -24.73
CA ARG A 177 -7.56 -0.78 -24.17
C ARG A 177 -6.39 -0.22 -24.98
N PRO A 178 -6.26 1.11 -25.10
CA PRO A 178 -5.07 1.70 -25.69
C PRO A 178 -3.85 1.38 -24.83
N VAL A 179 -2.87 0.70 -25.43
CA VAL A 179 -1.59 0.38 -24.79
C VAL A 179 -0.55 1.39 -25.25
N SER A 180 0.02 2.13 -24.30
CA SER A 180 1.18 2.98 -24.50
C SER A 180 2.45 2.20 -24.11
N LYS A 181 3.39 2.10 -25.05
CA LYS A 181 4.64 1.39 -24.84
C LYS A 181 5.69 2.36 -24.30
N VAL A 182 6.41 1.95 -23.25
CA VAL A 182 7.46 2.77 -22.62
C VAL A 182 8.76 1.98 -22.53
N ARG A 183 9.88 2.65 -22.82
CA ARG A 183 11.19 2.03 -22.83
C ARG A 183 11.54 1.37 -21.49
N GLY A 184 11.90 0.09 -21.53
CA GLY A 184 12.34 -0.67 -20.36
C GLY A 184 13.76 -0.39 -19.89
N GLY A 185 14.03 -0.83 -18.66
CA GLY A 185 15.36 -0.90 -18.08
C GLY A 185 15.95 -2.31 -18.11
N ILE A 186 17.03 -2.53 -17.37
CA ILE A 186 17.71 -3.82 -17.25
C ILE A 186 17.21 -4.52 -15.98
N VAL A 187 16.62 -5.71 -16.13
CA VAL A 187 16.19 -6.55 -15.01
C VAL A 187 17.30 -7.55 -14.68
N SER A 188 17.86 -7.46 -13.47
CA SER A 188 18.84 -8.45 -12.99
C SER A 188 18.15 -9.62 -12.30
N VAL A 189 18.52 -10.84 -12.70
CA VAL A 189 18.07 -12.08 -12.09
C VAL A 189 19.30 -12.92 -11.76
N GLU A 190 19.70 -12.94 -10.50
CA GLU A 190 20.66 -13.92 -10.01
C GLU A 190 19.96 -15.26 -9.83
N SER A 191 20.51 -16.31 -10.41
CA SER A 191 20.11 -17.69 -10.09
C SER A 191 20.48 -17.97 -8.63
N PRO A 192 19.54 -18.41 -7.78
CA PRO A 192 19.87 -18.70 -6.40
C PRO A 192 20.95 -19.78 -6.36
N ARG A 193 22.14 -19.45 -5.82
CA ARG A 193 23.12 -20.48 -5.45
C ARG A 193 22.46 -21.35 -4.37
N PRO A 194 22.56 -22.69 -4.42
CA PRO A 194 22.04 -23.54 -3.37
C PRO A 194 22.74 -23.16 -2.06
N LYS A 195 22.04 -22.48 -1.17
CA LYS A 195 22.55 -22.23 0.18
C LYS A 195 22.47 -23.55 0.92
N THR A 196 23.62 -24.06 1.33
CA THR A 196 23.72 -25.11 2.35
C THR A 196 22.97 -24.63 3.59
N SER A 197 21.87 -25.29 3.92
CA SER A 197 21.01 -24.95 5.03
C SER A 197 21.76 -25.10 6.36
N SER A 198 22.09 -23.99 7.01
CA SER A 198 22.14 -23.96 8.47
C SER A 198 20.71 -24.16 8.97
N VAL A 199 20.57 -25.05 9.95
CA VAL A 199 19.29 -25.38 10.60
C VAL A 199 18.75 -24.14 11.30
N ASP A 200 17.94 -23.35 10.59
CA ASP A 200 17.12 -22.32 11.22
C ASP A 200 15.96 -23.01 11.93
N LYS A 201 15.74 -22.64 13.19
CA LYS A 201 14.58 -23.03 13.97
C LYS A 201 13.34 -22.79 13.09
N GLN A 202 12.50 -23.82 12.92
CA GLN A 202 11.18 -23.66 12.32
C GLN A 202 10.35 -22.75 13.24
N ASP A 203 10.49 -21.43 13.08
CA ASP A 203 9.48 -20.50 13.57
C ASP A 203 8.22 -20.79 12.76
N ILE A 204 7.21 -21.33 13.42
CA ILE A 204 5.91 -21.61 12.84
C ILE A 204 5.27 -20.24 12.54
N SER A 205 5.44 -19.74 11.32
CA SER A 205 4.79 -18.51 10.88
C SER A 205 3.27 -18.73 10.82
N ILE A 206 2.49 -17.81 11.38
CA ILE A 206 1.03 -17.90 11.44
C ILE A 206 0.36 -16.94 10.44
N ASN A 207 -0.91 -17.22 10.14
CA ASN A 207 -1.76 -16.30 9.39
C ASN A 207 -2.40 -15.30 10.35
N HIS A 208 -2.12 -14.01 10.18
CA HIS A 208 -2.79 -12.95 10.93
C HIS A 208 -4.11 -12.59 10.25
N LEU A 209 -5.20 -12.69 11.02
CA LEU A 209 -6.55 -12.28 10.60
C LEU A 209 -7.00 -10.98 11.25
N SER A 210 -6.23 -10.44 12.22
CA SER A 210 -6.47 -9.13 12.81
C SER A 210 -5.14 -8.43 13.04
N VAL A 211 -4.97 -7.28 12.37
CA VAL A 211 -3.73 -6.51 12.32
C VAL A 211 -4.05 -5.04 12.60
N ALA A 212 -3.20 -4.37 13.39
CA ALA A 212 -3.32 -2.95 13.68
C ALA A 212 -2.16 -2.12 13.10
N VAL A 213 -2.44 -0.86 12.78
CA VAL A 213 -1.46 0.21 12.52
C VAL A 213 -1.97 1.49 13.18
N GLY A 214 -1.05 2.31 13.70
CA GLY A 214 -1.38 3.60 14.31
C GLY A 214 -0.62 4.74 13.64
N GLY A 215 -1.25 5.91 13.50
CA GLY A 215 -0.61 7.08 12.93
C GLY A 215 -1.48 8.32 12.91
N THR A 216 -0.87 9.47 12.63
CA THR A 216 -1.65 10.68 12.36
C THR A 216 -2.26 10.66 10.96
N PHE A 217 -1.54 10.14 9.97
CA PHE A 217 -1.98 10.06 8.56
C PHE A 217 -2.48 11.41 7.99
N ASP A 218 -1.84 12.49 8.42
CA ASP A 218 -2.06 13.84 7.89
C ASP A 218 -1.29 13.99 6.56
N HIS A 219 -1.95 14.48 5.51
CA HIS A 219 -1.41 14.63 4.16
C HIS A 219 -0.68 13.38 3.69
N LEU A 220 -1.43 12.40 3.16
CA LEU A 220 -0.92 11.06 2.86
C LEU A 220 0.22 11.05 1.81
N HIS A 221 1.45 11.21 2.29
CA HIS A 221 2.68 11.14 1.51
C HIS A 221 3.17 9.69 1.32
N ILE A 222 4.21 9.52 0.50
CA ILE A 222 4.73 8.20 0.10
C ILE A 222 5.19 7.33 1.29
N GLY A 223 5.70 7.93 2.37
CA GLY A 223 6.01 7.22 3.61
C GLY A 223 4.79 6.54 4.24
N HIS A 224 3.66 7.24 4.32
CA HIS A 224 2.40 6.63 4.75
C HIS A 224 1.90 5.57 3.76
N LYS A 225 2.06 5.80 2.44
CA LYS A 225 1.67 4.82 1.41
C LYS A 225 2.46 3.52 1.55
N LEU A 226 3.76 3.59 1.81
CA LEU A 226 4.59 2.41 2.12
C LEU A 226 4.08 1.70 3.38
N LEU A 227 3.89 2.44 4.48
CA LEU A 227 3.39 1.88 5.75
C LEU A 227 2.04 1.19 5.58
N LEU A 228 1.07 1.83 4.93
CA LEU A 228 -0.27 1.29 4.70
C LEU A 228 -0.27 0.10 3.71
N THR A 229 0.62 0.12 2.70
CA THR A 229 0.79 -1.01 1.78
C THR A 229 1.30 -2.25 2.51
N MET A 230 2.35 -2.07 3.32
CA MET A 230 2.92 -3.18 4.08
C MET A 230 2.00 -3.61 5.22
N PHE A 231 1.27 -2.69 5.84
CA PHE A 231 0.22 -2.98 6.81
C PHE A 231 -0.84 -3.90 6.22
N ALA A 232 -1.44 -3.52 5.09
CA ALA A 232 -2.41 -4.38 4.42
C ALA A 232 -1.79 -5.75 4.08
N PHE A 233 -0.52 -5.77 3.63
CA PHE A 233 0.16 -7.00 3.21
C PHE A 233 0.32 -8.02 4.34
N THR A 234 0.41 -7.60 5.59
CA THR A 234 0.51 -8.52 6.74
C THR A 234 -0.75 -9.37 6.94
N LEU A 235 -1.91 -8.91 6.48
CA LEU A 235 -3.16 -9.65 6.60
C LEU A 235 -3.14 -10.87 5.66
N ALA A 236 -3.40 -12.03 6.24
CA ALA A 236 -3.58 -13.25 5.46
C ALA A 236 -4.88 -13.20 4.65
N ARG A 237 -4.89 -13.89 3.50
CA ARG A 237 -6.15 -14.15 2.81
C ARG A 237 -7.00 -15.08 3.66
N ARG A 238 -8.29 -14.82 3.66
CA ARG A 238 -9.24 -15.65 4.38
C ARG A 238 -9.66 -16.80 3.46
N LEU A 239 -9.42 -18.04 3.89
CA LEU A 239 -9.97 -19.21 3.21
C LEU A 239 -11.52 -19.21 3.29
N PRO A 240 -12.22 -19.87 2.35
CA PRO A 240 -13.67 -19.90 2.37
C PRO A 240 -14.14 -20.43 3.73
N SER A 241 -14.96 -19.65 4.42
CA SER A 241 -15.44 -19.97 5.77
C SER A 241 -16.95 -19.72 5.80
N PRO A 242 -17.72 -20.41 6.68
CA PRO A 242 -19.17 -20.21 6.79
C PRO A 242 -19.53 -18.73 6.97
N ALA A 243 -20.73 -18.35 6.54
CA ALA A 243 -21.22 -16.97 6.58
C ALA A 243 -21.16 -16.33 7.99
N ASP A 244 -21.19 -17.13 9.05
CA ASP A 244 -21.18 -16.69 10.45
C ASP A 244 -19.78 -16.52 11.05
N ALA A 245 -18.71 -16.85 10.31
CA ALA A 245 -17.37 -16.80 10.87
C ALA A 245 -16.82 -15.36 10.91
N THR A 246 -16.08 -15.04 11.97
CA THR A 246 -15.54 -13.71 12.27
C THR A 246 -14.75 -13.12 11.09
N PRO A 247 -14.97 -11.84 10.72
CA PRO A 247 -14.25 -11.21 9.62
C PRO A 247 -12.76 -11.08 9.92
N SER A 248 -11.94 -11.07 8.87
CA SER A 248 -10.57 -10.56 8.97
C SER A 248 -10.62 -9.05 9.17
N VAL A 249 -9.74 -8.49 10.00
CA VAL A 249 -9.80 -7.09 10.45
C VAL A 249 -8.48 -6.38 10.17
N LEU A 250 -8.56 -5.23 9.50
CA LEU A 250 -7.51 -4.22 9.48
C LEU A 250 -7.93 -3.06 10.37
N THR A 251 -7.21 -2.78 11.44
CA THR A 251 -7.49 -1.67 12.35
C THR A 251 -6.50 -0.53 12.12
N VAL A 252 -7.00 0.63 11.68
CA VAL A 252 -6.23 1.86 11.48
C VAL A 252 -6.57 2.83 12.61
N GLY A 253 -5.66 2.97 13.58
CA GLY A 253 -5.75 3.98 14.62
C GLY A 253 -5.31 5.34 14.11
N ILE A 254 -6.25 6.28 13.98
CA ILE A 254 -6.02 7.63 13.48
C ILE A 254 -6.08 8.60 14.65
N THR A 255 -4.99 9.33 14.91
CA THR A 255 -4.92 10.23 16.07
C THR A 255 -6.04 11.26 16.06
N GLY A 256 -6.79 11.34 17.17
CA GLY A 256 -7.75 12.39 17.46
C GLY A 256 -7.10 13.64 18.04
N ASP A 257 -7.91 14.69 18.28
CA ASP A 257 -7.44 16.02 18.69
C ASP A 257 -6.61 16.01 19.98
N ALA A 258 -6.90 15.07 20.89
CA ALA A 258 -6.16 14.89 22.14
C ALA A 258 -4.65 14.69 21.95
N LEU A 259 -4.25 14.00 20.87
CA LEU A 259 -2.86 13.68 20.54
C LEU A 259 -2.21 14.68 19.56
N LEU A 260 -2.95 15.71 19.14
CA LEU A 260 -2.53 16.65 18.10
C LEU A 260 -2.13 18.04 18.64
N LYS A 261 -2.32 18.28 19.94
CA LYS A 261 -2.13 19.60 20.61
C LYS A 261 -0.76 20.27 20.40
N ASN A 262 0.29 19.48 20.16
CA ASN A 262 1.67 19.98 20.00
C ASN A 262 2.18 19.97 18.55
N LYS A 263 1.31 19.73 17.57
CA LYS A 263 1.71 19.68 16.15
C LYS A 263 1.98 21.10 15.63
N LYS A 264 3.14 21.30 15.00
CA LYS A 264 3.50 22.56 14.33
C LYS A 264 2.57 22.83 13.14
N PHE A 265 2.23 24.10 12.87
CA PHE A 265 1.30 24.48 11.78
C PHE A 265 -0.07 23.77 11.89
N ALA A 266 -0.63 23.74 13.10
CA ALA A 266 -1.87 22.99 13.41
C ALA A 266 -3.07 23.49 12.60
N GLU A 267 -3.07 24.75 12.19
CA GLU A 267 -4.08 25.39 11.34
C GLU A 267 -4.19 24.75 9.94
N HIS A 268 -3.16 24.03 9.50
CA HIS A 268 -3.16 23.31 8.23
C HIS A 268 -3.39 21.82 8.39
N LEU A 269 -3.67 21.33 9.60
CA LEU A 269 -3.93 19.92 9.85
C LEU A 269 -5.26 19.47 9.23
N GLU A 270 -5.27 18.32 8.59
CA GLU A 270 -6.51 17.75 8.07
C GLU A 270 -7.43 17.28 9.21
N SER A 271 -8.74 17.49 9.05
CA SER A 271 -9.74 16.96 9.98
C SER A 271 -9.62 15.44 10.09
N TRP A 272 -10.04 14.88 11.22
CA TRP A 272 -10.03 13.42 11.39
C TRP A 272 -10.76 12.70 10.25
N LYS A 273 -11.94 13.21 9.87
CA LYS A 273 -12.72 12.67 8.75
C LYS A 273 -11.94 12.68 7.44
N LYS A 274 -11.25 13.78 7.11
CA LYS A 274 -10.46 13.87 5.87
C LYS A 274 -9.28 12.89 5.86
N ARG A 275 -8.63 12.69 7.00
CA ARG A 275 -7.54 11.71 7.17
C ARG A 275 -8.07 10.28 7.06
N GLN A 276 -9.22 10.00 7.68
CA GLN A 276 -9.92 8.72 7.57
C GLN A 276 -10.31 8.40 6.12
N GLU A 277 -10.96 9.33 5.43
CA GLU A 277 -11.34 9.19 4.01
C GLU A 277 -10.10 8.95 3.14
N SER A 278 -9.01 9.69 3.36
CA SER A 278 -7.76 9.50 2.61
C SER A 278 -7.11 8.12 2.85
N CYS A 279 -7.08 7.66 4.10
CA CYS A 279 -6.65 6.31 4.44
C CYS A 279 -7.55 5.25 3.80
N HIS A 280 -8.86 5.49 3.77
CA HIS A 280 -9.82 4.58 3.17
C HIS A 280 -9.64 4.48 1.67
N ASP A 281 -9.59 5.61 0.96
CA ASP A 281 -9.39 5.65 -0.48
C ASP A 281 -8.11 4.92 -0.89
N PHE A 282 -7.03 5.06 -0.11
CA PHE A 282 -5.78 4.35 -0.34
C PHE A 282 -5.93 2.84 -0.10
N LEU A 283 -6.36 2.43 1.09
CA LEU A 283 -6.46 1.00 1.45
C LEU A 283 -7.48 0.25 0.59
N ALA A 284 -8.62 0.85 0.26
CA ALA A 284 -9.63 0.26 -0.63
C ALA A 284 -9.03 -0.08 -2.00
N SER A 285 -8.18 0.79 -2.55
CA SER A 285 -7.49 0.52 -3.82
C SER A 285 -6.45 -0.60 -3.75
N LEU A 286 -6.00 -0.97 -2.56
CA LEU A 286 -5.10 -2.11 -2.37
C LEU A 286 -5.88 -3.39 -2.11
N VAL A 287 -6.92 -3.35 -1.29
CA VAL A 287 -7.57 -4.57 -0.78
C VAL A 287 -8.76 -5.04 -1.60
N TYR A 288 -9.34 -4.19 -2.47
CA TYR A 288 -10.57 -4.50 -3.16
C TYR A 288 -10.53 -4.21 -4.67
N PHE A 289 -10.62 -5.26 -5.49
CA PHE A 289 -10.57 -5.19 -6.95
C PHE A 289 -11.94 -5.36 -7.64
N GLY A 290 -13.03 -5.28 -6.88
CA GLY A 290 -14.39 -5.30 -7.41
C GLY A 290 -14.88 -3.94 -7.93
N PRO A 291 -16.15 -3.85 -8.33
CA PRO A 291 -16.73 -2.61 -8.85
C PRO A 291 -16.84 -1.53 -7.75
N ALA A 292 -16.73 -0.26 -8.17
CA ALA A 292 -16.76 0.88 -7.26
C ALA A 292 -18.13 1.11 -6.59
N ASP A 293 -19.21 0.63 -7.22
CA ASP A 293 -20.60 0.74 -6.79
C ASP A 293 -21.14 -0.59 -6.20
N ASP A 294 -20.26 -1.46 -5.69
CA ASP A 294 -20.70 -2.72 -5.06
C ASP A 294 -21.50 -2.45 -3.78
N ALA A 295 -22.83 -2.63 -3.87
CA ALA A 295 -23.77 -2.44 -2.77
C ALA A 295 -23.53 -3.38 -1.56
N ARG A 296 -22.67 -4.40 -1.70
CA ARG A 296 -22.26 -5.28 -0.59
C ARG A 296 -21.16 -4.65 0.27
N VAL A 297 -20.48 -3.61 -0.22
CA VAL A 297 -19.55 -2.82 0.60
C VAL A 297 -20.38 -1.92 1.52
N ARG A 298 -20.24 -2.12 2.83
CA ARG A 298 -21.02 -1.42 3.85
C ARG A 298 -20.13 -0.51 4.66
N VAL A 299 -20.56 0.73 4.84
CA VAL A 299 -19.91 1.72 5.70
C VAL A 299 -20.82 1.99 6.90
N GLU A 300 -20.27 1.88 8.09
CA GLU A 300 -20.95 2.15 9.36
C GLU A 300 -20.11 3.11 10.18
N GLU A 301 -20.71 4.18 10.69
CA GLU A 301 -20.06 5.14 11.58
C GLU A 301 -20.58 4.92 13.01
N ILE A 302 -19.65 4.69 13.93
CA ILE A 302 -19.89 4.39 15.33
C ILE A 302 -19.46 5.59 16.16
N ASN A 303 -20.32 6.00 17.09
CA ASN A 303 -20.10 7.12 17.98
C ASN A 303 -20.55 6.74 19.40
N GLU A 304 -19.67 6.09 20.13
CA GLU A 304 -19.86 5.67 21.52
C GLU A 304 -19.08 6.58 22.50
N PRO A 305 -19.54 6.73 23.75
CA PRO A 305 -18.78 7.46 24.77
C PRO A 305 -17.48 6.72 25.15
N GLY A 306 -16.37 7.44 25.25
CA GLY A 306 -15.10 6.92 25.76
C GLY A 306 -13.97 6.91 24.74
N PRO A 307 -12.75 6.50 25.14
CA PRO A 307 -11.62 6.41 24.23
C PRO A 307 -11.91 5.35 23.16
N ASN A 308 -11.57 5.65 21.90
CA ASN A 308 -11.84 4.79 20.74
C ASN A 308 -13.34 4.62 20.39
N GLY A 309 -14.23 5.42 20.98
CA GLY A 309 -15.68 5.34 20.74
C GLY A 309 -16.14 5.91 19.39
N HIS A 310 -15.31 6.75 18.74
CA HIS A 310 -15.57 7.21 17.38
C HIS A 310 -14.79 6.36 16.37
N ALA A 311 -15.51 5.67 15.49
CA ALA A 311 -14.92 4.80 14.47
C ALA A 311 -15.76 4.75 13.19
N VAL A 312 -15.11 4.49 12.06
CA VAL A 312 -15.76 4.15 10.79
C VAL A 312 -15.37 2.73 10.42
N HIS A 313 -16.35 1.85 10.26
CA HIS A 313 -16.17 0.47 9.83
C HIS A 313 -16.56 0.33 8.36
N VAL A 314 -15.67 -0.26 7.56
CA VAL A 314 -15.96 -0.59 6.15
C VAL A 314 -15.84 -2.10 5.96
N SER A 315 -16.96 -2.74 5.63
CA SER A 315 -17.06 -4.19 5.44
C SER A 315 -17.14 -4.55 3.96
N TYR A 316 -16.39 -5.57 3.55
CA TYR A 316 -16.32 -6.07 2.18
C TYR A 316 -16.94 -7.47 2.04
N PRO A 317 -17.44 -7.85 0.84
CA PRO A 317 -18.19 -9.10 0.64
C PRO A 317 -17.39 -10.39 0.89
N PHE A 318 -16.06 -10.34 0.88
CA PHE A 318 -15.18 -11.49 1.16
C PHE A 318 -14.79 -11.62 2.64
N GLY A 319 -15.53 -10.96 3.54
CA GLY A 319 -15.33 -11.09 4.99
C GLY A 319 -14.08 -10.37 5.51
N LEU A 320 -13.73 -9.24 4.89
CA LEU A 320 -12.78 -8.25 5.40
C LEU A 320 -13.53 -7.06 5.98
N MET A 321 -13.09 -6.58 7.14
CA MET A 321 -13.52 -5.32 7.73
C MET A 321 -12.29 -4.43 7.95
N ILE A 322 -12.38 -3.17 7.54
CA ILE A 322 -11.41 -2.15 7.93
C ILE A 322 -12.06 -1.25 8.98
N LYS A 323 -11.43 -1.15 10.15
CA LYS A 323 -11.84 -0.28 11.25
C LYS A 323 -10.95 0.94 11.28
N TYR A 324 -11.49 2.12 11.01
CA TYR A 324 -10.79 3.39 11.22
C TYR A 324 -11.22 3.93 12.57
N VAL A 325 -10.31 3.95 13.54
CA VAL A 325 -10.62 4.26 14.93
C VAL A 325 -9.98 5.57 15.31
N GLU A 326 -10.73 6.50 15.89
CA GLU A 326 -10.15 7.71 16.48
C GLU A 326 -9.45 7.36 17.81
N ILE A 327 -8.12 7.43 17.81
CA ILE A 327 -7.31 7.11 19.00
C ILE A 327 -6.99 8.37 19.80
N TRP A 328 -7.21 8.31 21.11
CA TRP A 328 -6.95 9.42 22.04
C TRP A 328 -5.76 9.17 22.97
N ASP A 329 -5.20 7.98 22.92
CA ASP A 329 -4.01 7.56 23.65
C ASP A 329 -3.03 6.81 22.72
N PRO A 330 -1.75 6.63 23.12
CA PRO A 330 -0.75 5.97 22.28
C PRO A 330 -0.97 4.48 22.03
N PHE A 331 -1.83 3.79 22.79
CA PHE A 331 -2.09 2.35 22.65
C PHE A 331 -3.29 2.08 21.74
N GLY A 332 -4.33 2.90 21.83
CA GLY A 332 -5.56 2.75 21.04
C GLY A 332 -6.18 1.35 21.19
N PRO A 333 -6.69 0.74 20.10
CA PRO A 333 -7.37 -0.55 20.17
C PRO A 333 -6.44 -1.74 20.49
N THR A 334 -5.12 -1.57 20.46
CA THR A 334 -4.16 -2.68 20.63
C THR A 334 -4.12 -3.28 22.04
N ILE A 335 -4.70 -2.59 23.03
CA ILE A 335 -4.81 -3.05 24.43
C ILE A 335 -6.27 -3.20 24.89
N THR A 336 -7.23 -3.08 23.97
CA THR A 336 -8.67 -3.21 24.25
C THR A 336 -9.33 -4.25 23.33
N ASP A 337 -8.75 -4.53 22.16
CA ASP A 337 -9.13 -5.63 21.27
C ASP A 337 -8.10 -6.77 21.36
N LYS A 338 -8.46 -7.84 22.08
CA LYS A 338 -7.59 -9.02 22.27
C LYS A 338 -7.39 -9.81 20.97
N ALA A 339 -8.26 -9.65 19.97
CA ALA A 339 -8.16 -10.39 18.72
C ALA A 339 -7.00 -9.90 17.84
N VAL A 340 -6.52 -8.66 18.05
CA VAL A 340 -5.33 -8.14 17.36
C VAL A 340 -4.14 -9.05 17.64
N SER A 341 -3.51 -9.53 16.56
CA SER A 341 -2.41 -10.50 16.61
C SER A 341 -1.09 -9.96 16.07
N ALA A 342 -1.15 -8.89 15.27
CA ALA A 342 0.02 -8.22 14.72
C ALA A 342 -0.11 -6.70 14.76
N LEU A 343 1.03 -6.03 14.90
CA LEU A 343 1.17 -4.58 14.86
C LEU A 343 2.19 -4.18 13.81
N VAL A 344 1.80 -3.29 12.89
CA VAL A 344 2.69 -2.74 11.87
C VAL A 344 3.04 -1.31 12.26
N LEU A 345 4.33 -1.00 12.23
CA LEU A 345 4.85 0.30 12.67
C LEU A 345 6.02 0.75 11.81
N SER A 346 6.23 2.07 11.69
CA SER A 346 7.44 2.61 11.06
C SER A 346 8.64 2.45 12.00
N LEU A 347 9.87 2.42 11.47
CA LEU A 347 11.07 2.42 12.33
C LEU A 347 11.10 3.61 13.31
N GLU A 348 10.47 4.74 12.98
CA GLU A 348 10.34 5.91 13.88
C GLU A 348 9.52 5.61 15.14
N THR A 349 8.63 4.62 15.09
CA THR A 349 7.67 4.29 16.16
C THR A 349 7.97 2.95 16.84
N LYS A 350 9.21 2.44 16.68
CA LYS A 350 9.66 1.17 17.27
C LYS A 350 9.48 1.08 18.78
N SER A 351 9.76 2.18 19.50
CA SER A 351 9.54 2.25 20.95
C SER A 351 8.07 2.12 21.35
N GLY A 352 7.15 2.58 20.49
CA GLY A 352 5.71 2.43 20.67
C GLY A 352 5.25 0.97 20.65
N GLY A 353 5.81 0.15 19.74
CA GLY A 353 5.52 -1.29 19.70
C GLY A 353 5.94 -2.03 20.96
N ALA A 354 7.11 -1.69 21.52
CA ALA A 354 7.57 -2.24 22.80
C ALA A 354 6.64 -1.85 23.96
N ALA A 355 6.18 -0.60 24.00
CA ALA A 355 5.25 -0.12 25.01
C ALA A 355 3.89 -0.85 24.94
N VAL A 356 3.36 -1.08 23.73
CA VAL A 356 2.13 -1.87 23.52
C VAL A 356 2.29 -3.30 24.06
N ASN A 357 3.37 -3.99 23.70
CA ASN A 357 3.60 -5.36 24.14
C ASN A 357 3.79 -5.47 25.66
N ASN A 358 4.52 -4.54 26.28
CA ASN A 358 4.61 -4.47 27.74
C ASN A 358 3.22 -4.33 28.37
N LYS A 359 2.36 -3.46 27.81
CA LYS A 359 1.00 -3.25 28.34
C LYS A 359 0.11 -4.47 28.18
N ARG A 360 0.24 -5.21 27.07
CA ARG A 360 -0.48 -6.47 26.85
C ARG A 360 -0.05 -7.55 27.83
N VAL A 361 1.25 -7.67 28.09
CA VAL A 361 1.79 -8.60 29.10
C VAL A 361 1.29 -8.26 30.51
N GLU A 362 1.25 -6.98 30.88
CA GLU A 362 0.64 -6.53 32.16
C GLU A 362 -0.83 -6.95 32.30
N GLN A 363 -1.57 -7.03 31.19
CA GLN A 363 -2.98 -7.49 31.15
C GLN A 363 -3.13 -9.02 31.03
N GLY A 364 -2.03 -9.77 30.97
CA GLY A 364 -2.04 -11.22 30.76
C GLY A 364 -2.44 -11.63 29.34
N TRP A 365 -2.18 -10.78 28.33
CA TRP A 365 -2.41 -11.08 26.92
C TRP A 365 -1.09 -11.41 26.22
N ASP A 366 -1.19 -12.18 25.14
CA ASP A 366 -0.04 -12.49 24.30
C ASP A 366 0.49 -11.22 23.62
N PRO A 367 1.83 -11.07 23.51
CA PRO A 367 2.43 -9.98 22.76
C PRO A 367 2.04 -10.08 21.28
N LEU A 368 1.96 -8.93 20.61
CA LEU A 368 1.75 -8.84 19.18
C LEU A 368 3.03 -9.16 18.43
N GLU A 369 2.91 -9.84 17.29
CA GLU A 369 3.98 -9.90 16.29
C GLU A 369 4.15 -8.51 15.67
N VAL A 370 5.38 -7.98 15.71
CA VAL A 370 5.67 -6.60 15.26
C VAL A 370 6.33 -6.65 13.89
N PHE A 371 5.72 -5.97 12.92
CA PHE A 371 6.26 -5.78 11.59
C PHE A 371 6.76 -4.34 11.43
N GLU A 372 8.08 -4.19 11.30
CA GLU A 372 8.72 -2.88 11.13
C GLU A 372 8.78 -2.50 9.65
N VAL A 373 8.38 -1.26 9.33
CA VAL A 373 8.47 -0.66 8.00
C VAL A 373 9.60 0.38 7.97
N ALA A 374 10.50 0.24 7.02
CA ALA A 374 11.62 1.13 6.78
C ALA A 374 11.15 2.57 6.53
N VAL A 375 11.93 3.53 7.01
CA VAL A 375 11.75 4.94 6.67
C VAL A 375 12.44 5.18 5.33
N LEU A 376 11.73 5.79 4.40
CA LEU A 376 12.30 6.13 3.10
C LEU A 376 13.26 7.31 3.24
N ASP A 377 14.53 7.08 2.92
CA ASP A 377 15.46 8.11 2.50
C ASP A 377 15.43 8.21 0.96
N ALA A 378 15.64 9.40 0.40
CA ALA A 378 15.72 9.56 -1.06
C ALA A 378 17.10 10.04 -1.53
N SER A 379 18.11 9.69 -0.77
CA SER A 379 19.49 9.68 -1.22
C SER A 379 19.70 8.53 -2.21
N GLU A 380 20.48 8.77 -3.27
CA GLU A 380 20.89 7.71 -4.19
C GLU A 380 22.04 6.84 -3.62
N GLU A 381 22.64 7.29 -2.52
CA GLU A 381 23.67 6.60 -1.74
C GLU A 381 23.05 6.05 -0.45
N ASP A 382 23.61 4.99 0.14
CA ASP A 382 23.16 4.41 1.42
C ASP A 382 23.37 5.34 2.64
N SER A 383 23.66 6.63 2.40
CA SER A 383 23.74 7.67 3.42
C SER A 383 22.36 8.29 3.62
N VAL A 384 21.90 8.40 4.86
CA VAL A 384 20.60 9.01 5.19
C VAL A 384 20.68 10.52 4.91
N ASP A 385 20.02 11.00 3.86
CA ASP A 385 19.86 12.44 3.63
C ASP A 385 18.71 12.98 4.49
N GLU A 386 19.04 13.51 5.67
CA GLU A 386 18.11 14.16 6.61
C GLU A 386 17.31 15.29 5.95
N THR A 387 17.89 15.94 4.93
CA THR A 387 17.27 17.03 4.16
C THR A 387 16.12 16.54 3.27
N PHE A 388 16.11 15.26 2.89
CA PHE A 388 15.03 14.68 2.11
C PHE A 388 13.98 14.00 2.97
N GLN A 389 14.37 13.34 4.06
CA GLN A 389 13.40 12.81 5.03
C GLN A 389 12.50 13.91 5.58
N SER A 390 13.07 15.08 5.86
CA SER A 390 12.29 16.28 6.22
C SER A 390 11.31 16.68 5.12
N LYS A 391 11.68 16.55 3.83
CA LYS A 391 10.81 16.85 2.67
C LYS A 391 9.60 15.95 2.53
N LEU A 392 9.70 14.69 2.99
CA LEU A 392 8.63 13.69 2.95
C LEU A 392 7.73 13.71 4.20
N SER A 393 7.88 14.68 5.10
CA SER A 393 7.10 14.72 6.35
C SER A 393 5.83 15.54 6.22
N SER A 394 4.74 15.12 6.86
CA SER A 394 3.51 15.93 6.94
C SER A 394 3.74 17.33 7.52
N THR A 395 4.76 17.50 8.37
CA THR A 395 5.12 18.81 8.94
C THR A 395 5.62 19.76 7.86
N GLU A 396 6.43 19.26 6.93
CA GLU A 396 6.92 20.05 5.80
C GLU A 396 5.80 20.40 4.81
N ILE A 397 4.87 19.47 4.57
CA ILE A 397 3.68 19.74 3.74
C ILE A 397 2.87 20.91 4.33
N ARG A 398 2.62 20.87 5.66
CA ARG A 398 1.94 21.95 6.38
C ARG A 398 2.72 23.28 6.31
N ARG A 399 4.05 23.26 6.46
CA ARG A 399 4.92 24.44 6.31
C ARG A 399 4.76 25.07 4.92
N LYS A 400 4.90 24.28 3.85
CA LYS A 400 4.75 24.74 2.46
C LYS A 400 3.35 25.32 2.19
N ARG A 401 2.30 24.73 2.75
CA ARG A 401 0.92 25.23 2.64
C ARG A 401 0.75 26.60 3.33
N SER A 402 1.31 26.76 4.54
CA SER A 402 1.35 28.04 5.25
C SER A 402 2.03 29.14 4.43
N GLU A 403 3.20 28.85 3.86
CA GLU A 403 3.96 29.81 3.06
C GLU A 403 3.22 30.23 1.78
N ARG A 404 2.57 29.26 1.10
CA ARG A 404 1.76 29.56 -0.11
C ARG A 404 0.57 30.46 0.18
N ILE A 405 -0.07 30.32 1.34
CA ILE A 405 -1.21 31.17 1.74
C ILE A 405 -0.71 32.58 2.10
N GLN A 406 0.39 32.68 2.86
CA GLN A 406 0.99 33.97 3.20
C GLN A 406 1.50 34.73 1.96
N ALA A 407 1.99 34.04 0.94
CA ALA A 407 2.43 34.66 -0.32
C ALA A 407 1.27 35.13 -1.23
N LYS A 408 0.03 34.70 -0.95
CA LYS A 408 -1.18 35.07 -1.71
C LYS A 408 -2.05 36.10 -0.98
N ALA A 409 -1.79 36.36 0.30
CA ALA A 409 -2.41 37.40 1.11
C ALA A 409 -1.61 38.71 0.96
#